data_AF-A0A7C5QS99-F1
#
_entry.id   AF-A0A7C5QS99-F1
#
_cell.length_a   1.000
_cell.length_b   1.000
_cell.length_c   1.000
_cell.angle_alpha   90.00
_cell.angle_beta   90.00
_cell.angle_gamma   90.00
#
_symmetry.space_group_name_H-M   'P 1'
#
loop_
_entity.id
_entity.type
_entity.pdbx_description
1 polymer ?
#
loop_
_entity_poly.entity_id
_entity_poly.type
_entity_poly.pdbx_seq_one_letter_code
_entity_poly.pdbx_strand_id
1 'polypeptide(L)' 'MLSKEELLARAKKPSDDAMRLHPFFKGKVQTAPKCVIRDFNDFSIWYTPGVAAPCKAIQANP' A
#
# COMPACT_ATOMS: atom_id res chain seq x y z
N MET A 1 -1.72 -36.07 19.05
CA MET A 1 -0.72 -35.28 18.29
C MET A 1 -1.02 -35.46 16.81
N LEU A 2 -0.83 -34.43 15.99
CA LEU A 2 -0.98 -34.54 14.53
C LEU A 2 0.08 -35.50 13.98
N SER A 3 -0.25 -36.24 12.92
CA SER A 3 0.71 -37.07 12.20
C SER A 3 1.72 -36.19 11.43
N LYS A 4 2.84 -36.79 11.04
CA LYS A 4 3.85 -36.12 10.21
C LYS A 4 3.26 -35.65 8.88
N GLU A 5 2.38 -36.46 8.29
CA GLU A 5 1.69 -36.17 7.03
C GLU A 5 0.74 -34.98 7.18
N GLU A 6 -0.02 -34.93 8.28
CA GLU A 6 -0.91 -33.80 8.57
C GLU A 6 -0.14 -32.49 8.77
N LEU A 7 1.02 -32.55 9.42
CA LEU A 7 1.91 -31.41 9.59
C LEU A 7 2.48 -30.91 8.24
N LEU A 8 2.90 -31.83 7.36
CA LEU A 8 3.40 -31.50 6.03
C LEU A 8 2.31 -30.91 5.12
N ALA A 9 1.10 -31.47 5.15
CA ALA A 9 -0.04 -30.94 4.40
C ALA A 9 -0.37 -29.51 4.84
N ARG A 10 -0.37 -29.24 6.16
CA ARG A 10 -0.60 -27.89 6.69
C ARG A 10 0.50 -26.90 6.30
N ALA A 11 1.76 -27.36 6.24
CA ALA A 11 2.90 -26.55 5.83
C ALA A 11 2.86 -26.14 4.35
N LYS A 12 2.13 -26.88 3.50
CA LYS A 12 1.98 -26.55 2.07
C LYS A 12 1.00 -25.40 1.81
N LYS A 13 0.00 -25.23 2.67
CA LYS A 13 -1.07 -24.25 2.49
C LYS A 13 -0.58 -22.82 2.20
N PRO A 14 0.41 -22.24 2.91
CA PRO A 14 0.93 -20.91 2.59
C PRO A 14 1.48 -20.78 1.17
N SER A 15 2.12 -21.83 0.63
CA SER A 15 2.63 -21.83 -0.75
C SER A 15 1.49 -21.86 -1.77
N ASP A 16 0.48 -22.69 -1.53
CA ASP A 16 -0.71 -22.77 -2.39
C ASP A 16 -1.48 -21.43 -2.38
N ASP A 17 -1.64 -20.82 -1.20
CA ASP A 17 -2.22 -19.48 -1.06
C ASP A 17 -1.36 -18.42 -1.76
N ALA A 18 -0.02 -18.49 -1.66
CA ALA A 18 0.87 -17.55 -2.33
C ALA A 18 0.70 -17.58 -3.86
N MET A 19 0.58 -18.77 -4.45
CA MET A 19 0.36 -18.95 -5.90
C MET A 19 -0.99 -18.38 -6.36
N ARG A 20 -2.01 -18.40 -5.50
CA ARG A 20 -3.31 -17.79 -5.79
C ARG A 20 -3.32 -16.27 -5.58
N LEU A 21 -2.69 -15.80 -4.51
CA LEU A 21 -2.81 -14.41 -4.06
C LEU A 21 -1.86 -13.45 -4.79
N HIS A 22 -0.65 -13.87 -5.17
CA HIS A 22 0.29 -12.99 -5.87
C HIS A 22 -0.24 -12.52 -7.24
N PRO A 23 -0.83 -13.39 -8.08
CA PRO A 23 -1.46 -12.94 -9.33
C PRO A 23 -2.69 -12.07 -9.09
N PHE A 24 -3.50 -12.40 -8.08
CA PHE A 24 -4.71 -11.64 -7.74
C PHE A 24 -4.39 -10.20 -7.31
N PHE A 25 -3.47 -10.03 -6.35
CA PHE A 25 -3.05 -8.71 -5.86
C PHE A 25 -1.98 -8.04 -6.73
N LYS A 26 -1.48 -8.74 -7.76
CA LYS A 26 -0.43 -8.27 -8.69
C LYS A 26 0.84 -7.80 -7.96
N GLY A 27 1.24 -8.59 -6.96
CA GLY A 27 2.32 -8.25 -6.05
C GLY A 27 1.83 -8.09 -4.62
N LYS A 28 2.63 -7.40 -3.79
CA LYS A 28 2.44 -7.31 -2.34
C LYS A 28 2.48 -5.88 -1.79
N VAL A 29 2.73 -4.90 -2.64
CA VAL A 29 2.96 -3.51 -2.24
C VAL A 29 1.94 -2.62 -2.93
N GLN A 30 1.41 -1.65 -2.19
CA GLN A 30 0.56 -0.57 -2.68
C GLN A 30 1.01 0.73 -2.02
N THR A 31 0.96 1.83 -2.76
CA THR A 31 0.99 3.20 -2.22
C THR A 31 -0.43 3.78 -2.22
N ALA A 32 -0.78 4.48 -1.16
CA ALA A 32 -2.07 5.15 -1.01
C ALA A 32 -1.86 6.55 -0.40
N PRO A 33 -2.73 7.53 -0.71
CA PRO A 33 -2.68 8.84 -0.07
C PRO A 33 -2.84 8.73 1.45
N LYS A 34 -2.02 9.50 2.19
CA LYS A 34 -2.20 9.67 3.64
C LYS A 34 -3.25 10.74 3.97
N CYS A 35 -3.47 11.68 3.05
CA CYS A 35 -4.44 12.76 3.19
C CYS A 35 -5.78 12.40 2.52
N VAL A 36 -6.83 13.09 2.93
CA VAL A 36 -8.17 12.91 2.37
C VAL A 36 -8.28 13.56 0.99
N ILE A 37 -8.96 12.88 0.06
CA ILE A 37 -9.37 13.41 -1.24
C ILE A 37 -10.86 13.09 -1.38
N ARG A 38 -11.71 14.07 -1.09
CA ARG A 38 -13.19 13.95 -1.09
C ARG A 38 -13.76 14.26 -2.46
N ASP A 39 -13.29 15.34 -3.06
CA ASP A 39 -13.70 15.83 -4.36
C ASP A 39 -12.54 16.57 -5.05
N PHE A 40 -12.83 17.17 -6.22
CA PHE A 40 -11.84 17.86 -7.04
C PHE A 40 -11.16 19.04 -6.32
N ASN A 41 -11.83 19.70 -5.38
CA ASN A 41 -11.30 20.89 -4.71
C ASN A 41 -10.13 20.54 -3.78
N ASP A 42 -10.07 19.32 -3.23
CA ASP A 42 -8.96 18.88 -2.37
C ASP A 42 -7.62 18.88 -3.13
N PHE A 43 -7.62 18.73 -4.46
CA PHE A 43 -6.39 18.88 -5.27
C PHE A 43 -5.81 20.29 -5.21
N SER A 44 -6.62 21.32 -4.97
CA SER A 44 -6.10 22.68 -4.80
C SER A 44 -5.30 22.87 -3.51
N ILE A 45 -5.43 21.94 -2.55
CA ILE A 45 -4.65 21.91 -1.30
C ILE A 45 -3.36 21.10 -1.51
N TRP A 46 -3.49 19.87 -2.00
CA TRP A 46 -2.37 18.91 -2.09
C TRP A 46 -1.50 19.09 -3.34
N TYR A 47 -2.01 19.77 -4.36
CA TYR A 47 -1.34 20.06 -5.62
C TYR A 47 -1.44 21.56 -5.94
N THR A 48 -1.45 21.94 -7.20
CA THR A 48 -1.57 23.34 -7.61
C THR A 48 -2.94 23.92 -7.23
N PRO A 49 -3.03 25.12 -6.61
CA PRO A 49 -1.91 26.01 -6.24
C PRO A 49 -1.34 25.79 -4.83
N GLY A 50 -2.02 25.06 -3.94
CA GLY A 50 -1.69 24.93 -2.52
C GLY A 50 -0.28 24.40 -2.21
N VAL A 51 0.21 23.44 -2.99
CA VAL A 51 1.54 22.82 -2.82
C VAL A 51 2.69 23.82 -2.88
N ALA A 52 2.49 24.99 -3.51
CA ALA A 52 3.53 26.02 -3.60
C ALA A 52 3.92 26.60 -2.23
N ALA A 53 3.00 26.64 -1.26
CA ALA A 53 3.26 27.18 0.07
C ALA A 53 4.31 26.36 0.86
N PRO A 54 4.13 25.03 1.07
CA PRO A 54 5.16 24.23 1.74
C PRO A 54 6.47 24.18 0.95
N CYS A 55 6.44 24.17 -0.39
CA CYS A 55 7.66 24.24 -1.19
C CYS A 55 8.50 25.50 -0.90
N LYS A 56 7.87 26.68 -0.85
CA LYS A 56 8.55 27.94 -0.52
C LYS A 56 9.06 27.95 0.93
N ALA A 57 8.30 27.37 1.87
CA ALA A 57 8.72 27.27 3.26
C ALA A 57 9.99 26.41 3.43
N ILE A 58 10.04 25.24 2.76
CA ILE A 58 11.22 24.37 2.74
C ILE A 58 12.39 25.04 2.03
N GLN A 59 12.14 25.76 0.92
CA GLN A 59 13.19 26.51 0.25
C GLN A 59 13.82 27.57 1.16
N ALA A 60 13.00 28.27 1.95
CA ALA A 60 13.46 29.28 2.89
C ALA A 60 14.14 28.68 4.13
N ASN A 61 13.76 27.46 4.52
CA ASN A 61 14.29 26.73 5.67
C ASN A 61 14.33 25.21 5.41
N PRO A 62 15.43 24.69 4.83
CA PRO A 62 15.58 23.27 4.44
C PRO A 62 15.73 22.32 5.64
#